data_AF-A0A6G0ZE36-F1
#
_entry.id   AF-A0A6G0ZE36-F1
#
_cell.length_a   1.000
_cell.length_b   1.000
_cell.length_c   1.000
_cell.angle_alpha   90.00
_cell.angle_beta   90.00
_cell.angle_gamma   90.00
#
_symmetry.space_group_name_H-M   'P 1'
#
loop_
_entity.id
_entity.type
_entity.pdbx_description
1 polymer ?
#
loop_
_entity_poly.entity_id
_entity_poly.type
_entity_poly.pdbx_seq_one_letter_code
_entity_poly.pdbx_strand_id
1 'polypeptide(L)'
;MLNKHNIVQNLDTLAGWYFGKTAGLLGTMDNEPIDDMLSSNGYLEPDLFKFTESWSLNENSCSAYTSVQRKSSPSAQIVEICDSYFKHKTSPLFTCFSVINPSPYYDLCLKQANKNETCTSATAYSEMCSIENLPVRTPTNCVRCHGVNNTEITEGDFLNINGSHVPSSADIVFIVEAKKCNENFTEKKNVHTLLTMMVKELHDVGMTNNKFSAVFFGGNGLFDEPHSVVINGQVFASPTLFLQFLNNIQIGNGNSDVFNAIRFASKLRFRTAHSIIFLLFPCSDCDPSNMMVTLFL
;
A
#
# COMPACT_ATOMS: atom_id res chain seq x y z
N MET A 1 -25.35 -18.90 2.64
CA MET A 1 -24.19 -19.11 1.74
C MET A 1 -23.86 -17.76 1.10
N LEU A 2 -22.91 -17.02 1.68
CA LEU A 2 -22.42 -15.77 1.10
C LEU A 2 -20.98 -15.99 0.61
N ASN A 3 -20.74 -15.59 -0.63
CA ASN A 3 -19.57 -15.89 -1.45
C ASN A 3 -18.27 -15.37 -0.80
N LYS A 4 -17.28 -16.26 -0.68
CA LYS A 4 -15.96 -16.06 -0.04
C LYS A 4 -14.98 -15.12 -0.79
N HIS A 5 -15.44 -14.29 -1.73
CA HIS A 5 -14.54 -13.60 -2.68
C HIS A 5 -14.63 -12.07 -2.73
N ASN A 6 -15.41 -11.41 -1.87
CA ASN A 6 -15.59 -9.95 -1.95
C ASN A 6 -15.02 -9.13 -0.77
N ILE A 7 -14.16 -9.69 0.09
CA ILE A 7 -13.63 -8.97 1.28
C ILE A 7 -12.17 -8.49 1.08
N VAL A 8 -11.72 -8.32 -0.17
CA VAL A 8 -10.42 -7.68 -0.42
C VAL A 8 -10.61 -6.63 -1.51
N GLN A 9 -11.44 -5.64 -1.24
CA GLN A 9 -11.58 -4.43 -2.05
C GLN A 9 -11.34 -3.24 -1.13
N ASN A 10 -10.19 -2.56 -1.32
CA ASN A 10 -9.69 -1.41 -0.54
C ASN A 10 -9.63 -1.66 0.97
N LEU A 11 -8.44 -1.94 1.50
CA LEU A 11 -8.26 -2.46 2.86
C LEU A 11 -8.63 -1.51 4.02
N ASP A 12 -9.15 -0.30 3.76
CA ASP A 12 -9.28 0.72 4.81
C ASP A 12 -10.70 1.23 5.09
N THR A 13 -11.73 0.94 4.28
CA THR A 13 -13.11 1.34 4.63
C THR A 13 -14.18 0.39 4.06
N LEU A 14 -15.12 -0.04 4.90
CA LEU A 14 -16.33 -0.74 4.47
C LEU A 14 -17.47 0.26 4.27
N ALA A 15 -18.27 0.07 3.21
CA ALA A 15 -19.44 0.91 2.98
C ALA A 15 -20.48 0.73 4.10
N GLY A 16 -21.20 1.80 4.45
CA GLY A 16 -22.26 1.75 5.47
C GLY A 16 -23.38 0.73 5.21
N TRP A 17 -23.52 0.24 3.98
CA TRP A 17 -24.43 -0.86 3.64
C TRP A 17 -24.17 -2.17 4.40
N TYR A 18 -22.96 -2.33 4.94
CA TYR A 18 -22.53 -3.47 5.75
C TYR A 18 -22.75 -3.28 7.25
N PHE A 19 -23.37 -2.18 7.69
CA PHE A 19 -23.67 -1.92 9.10
C PHE A 19 -24.39 -3.11 9.77
N GLY A 20 -23.85 -3.61 10.88
CA GLY A 20 -24.35 -4.77 11.62
C GLY A 20 -24.33 -6.09 10.84
N LYS A 21 -23.56 -6.19 9.75
CA LYS A 21 -23.46 -7.39 8.89
C LYS A 21 -22.05 -7.97 8.83
N THR A 22 -21.11 -7.40 9.56
CA THR A 22 -19.77 -7.97 9.71
C THR A 22 -19.71 -8.86 10.94
N ALA A 23 -18.71 -9.74 10.98
CA ALA A 23 -18.31 -10.46 12.17
C ALA A 23 -16.86 -10.88 11.96
N GLY A 24 -16.06 -10.89 13.02
CA GLY A 24 -14.65 -11.25 12.94
C GLY A 24 -13.81 -10.47 13.95
N LEU A 25 -12.50 -10.47 13.72
CA LEU A 25 -11.52 -9.75 14.55
C LEU A 25 -11.71 -8.23 14.58
N LEU A 26 -12.50 -7.68 13.66
CA LEU A 26 -12.81 -6.24 13.54
C LEU A 26 -14.23 -5.91 14.00
N GLY A 27 -14.91 -6.84 14.67
CA GLY A 27 -16.25 -6.64 15.23
C GLY A 27 -17.40 -6.70 14.21
N THR A 28 -18.57 -6.24 14.65
CA THR A 28 -19.87 -6.31 13.96
C THR A 28 -20.23 -5.04 13.19
N MET A 29 -19.46 -3.97 13.35
CA MET A 29 -19.65 -2.68 12.70
C MET A 29 -21.09 -2.14 12.90
N ASP A 30 -21.58 -2.22 14.14
CA ASP A 30 -22.87 -1.67 14.60
C ASP A 30 -22.70 -0.47 15.54
N ASN A 31 -21.46 0.00 15.73
CA ASN A 31 -21.06 1.07 16.66
C ASN A 31 -21.28 0.74 18.15
N GLU A 32 -21.31 -0.53 18.54
CA GLU A 32 -21.44 -0.96 19.94
C GLU A 32 -20.14 -1.62 20.45
N PRO A 33 -19.21 -0.88 21.08
CA PRO A 33 -17.90 -1.42 21.48
C PRO A 33 -17.94 -2.60 22.47
N ILE A 34 -19.10 -2.84 23.09
CA ILE A 34 -19.28 -3.90 24.08
C ILE A 34 -19.34 -5.29 23.45
N ASP A 35 -19.70 -5.41 22.18
CA ASP A 35 -19.80 -6.68 21.46
C ASP A 35 -18.76 -6.86 20.36
N ASP A 36 -17.80 -5.94 20.24
CA ASP A 36 -16.65 -6.07 19.34
C ASP A 36 -15.84 -7.35 19.57
N MET A 37 -15.90 -7.94 20.78
CA MET A 37 -15.25 -9.20 21.13
C MET A 37 -16.21 -10.42 21.07
N LEU A 38 -17.15 -10.42 20.13
CA LEU A 38 -17.95 -11.61 19.81
C LEU A 38 -17.08 -12.69 19.15
N SER A 39 -16.95 -13.83 19.82
CA SER A 39 -16.25 -15.00 19.29
C SER A 39 -17.01 -15.63 18.11
N SER A 40 -16.35 -16.52 17.36
CA SER A 40 -16.92 -17.13 16.13
C SER A 40 -18.21 -17.94 16.34
N ASN A 41 -18.52 -18.31 17.58
CA ASN A 41 -19.74 -19.00 17.97
C ASN A 41 -20.87 -18.03 18.39
N GLY A 42 -20.64 -16.71 18.33
CA GLY A 42 -21.61 -15.67 18.65
C GLY A 42 -21.73 -15.31 20.13
N TYR A 43 -20.84 -15.80 20.99
CA TYR A 43 -20.79 -15.39 22.40
C TYR A 43 -19.73 -14.33 22.64
N LEU A 44 -20.02 -13.41 23.56
CA LEU A 44 -19.06 -12.42 24.03
C LEU A 44 -17.91 -13.13 24.74
N GLU A 45 -16.68 -12.92 24.27
CA GLU A 45 -15.48 -13.51 24.84
C GLU A 45 -14.55 -12.39 25.34
N PRO A 46 -14.53 -12.08 26.64
CA PRO A 46 -13.70 -11.00 27.18
C PRO A 46 -12.21 -11.35 27.19
N ASP A 47 -11.84 -12.63 27.08
CA ASP A 47 -10.46 -13.04 26.96
C ASP A 47 -9.97 -12.89 25.52
N LEU A 48 -9.07 -11.93 25.29
CA LEU A 48 -8.53 -11.63 23.96
C LEU A 48 -7.96 -12.88 23.27
N PHE A 49 -7.32 -13.77 24.02
CA PHE A 49 -6.72 -14.97 23.45
C PHE A 49 -7.81 -15.91 22.91
N LYS A 50 -8.78 -16.26 23.75
CA LYS A 50 -9.92 -17.10 23.33
C LYS A 50 -10.73 -16.48 22.20
N PHE A 51 -10.92 -15.16 22.24
CA PHE A 51 -11.57 -14.42 21.15
C PHE A 51 -10.82 -14.62 19.83
N THR A 52 -9.50 -14.35 19.81
CA THR A 52 -8.70 -14.51 18.58
C THR A 52 -8.60 -15.97 18.11
N GLU A 53 -8.50 -16.91 19.05
CA GLU A 53 -8.46 -18.35 18.77
C GLU A 53 -9.76 -18.82 18.12
N SER A 54 -10.92 -18.33 18.58
CA SER A 54 -12.23 -18.68 18.04
C SER A 54 -12.35 -18.35 16.54
N TRP A 55 -11.68 -17.29 16.09
CA TRP A 55 -11.69 -16.83 14.70
C TRP A 55 -10.61 -17.49 13.82
N SER A 56 -9.84 -18.44 14.36
CA SER A 56 -8.82 -19.16 13.59
C SER A 56 -9.44 -20.08 12.53
N LEU A 57 -8.84 -20.13 11.34
CA LEU A 57 -9.36 -20.93 10.21
C LEU A 57 -8.88 -22.38 10.21
N ASN A 58 -7.82 -22.70 10.97
CA ASN A 58 -7.19 -24.02 11.03
C ASN A 58 -6.89 -24.41 12.48
N GLU A 59 -7.59 -25.42 13.01
CA GLU A 59 -7.39 -25.92 14.38
C GLU A 59 -6.01 -26.56 14.61
N ASN A 60 -5.30 -26.98 13.54
CA ASN A 60 -4.10 -27.82 13.64
C ASN A 60 -2.80 -27.20 13.09
N SER A 61 -2.77 -25.94 12.64
CA SER A 61 -1.58 -25.36 11.97
C SER A 61 -0.85 -24.26 12.73
N CYS A 62 -1.24 -23.92 13.96
CA CYS A 62 -0.53 -22.95 14.79
C CYS A 62 -0.18 -23.58 16.15
N SER A 63 0.84 -24.43 16.16
CA SER A 63 1.50 -24.82 17.40
C SER A 63 2.31 -23.64 17.93
N ALA A 64 1.96 -23.21 19.16
CA ALA A 64 2.66 -22.25 20.00
C ALA A 64 2.63 -20.77 19.55
N TYR A 65 1.59 -20.05 19.95
CA TYR A 65 1.81 -18.66 20.34
C TYR A 65 2.24 -18.65 21.79
N THR A 66 3.53 -18.38 21.99
CA THR A 66 4.00 -17.88 23.27
C THR A 66 3.11 -16.70 23.62
N SER A 67 2.51 -16.71 24.81
CA SER A 67 1.96 -15.50 25.41
C SER A 67 2.90 -14.37 25.02
N VAL A 68 2.41 -13.28 24.42
CA VAL A 68 3.21 -12.07 24.27
C VAL A 68 3.66 -11.77 25.69
N GLN A 69 4.86 -12.25 26.05
CA GLN A 69 5.41 -12.09 27.36
C GLN A 69 5.37 -10.58 27.51
N ARG A 70 4.70 -10.10 28.57
CA ARG A 70 4.71 -8.68 28.91
C ARG A 70 6.18 -8.28 28.83
N LYS A 71 6.53 -7.60 27.74
CA LYS A 71 7.92 -7.24 27.49
C LYS A 71 8.35 -6.45 28.72
N SER A 72 9.58 -6.67 29.14
CA SER A 72 10.23 -5.89 30.19
C SER A 72 9.87 -4.41 30.04
N SER A 73 9.75 -3.68 31.16
CA SER A 73 9.54 -2.24 31.15
C SER A 73 10.38 -1.56 30.06
N PRO A 74 9.79 -0.62 29.28
CA PRO A 74 10.50 0.01 28.18
C PRO A 74 11.81 0.62 28.69
N SER A 75 12.88 0.51 27.90
CA SER A 75 14.14 1.17 28.24
C SER A 75 13.93 2.68 28.26
N ALA A 76 14.75 3.41 29.04
CA ALA A 76 14.68 4.87 29.12
C ALA A 76 14.77 5.52 27.72
N GLN A 77 15.56 4.94 26.82
CA GLN A 77 15.69 5.40 25.44
C GLN A 77 14.39 5.25 24.65
N ILE A 78 13.65 4.14 24.81
CA ILE A 78 12.35 3.96 24.16
C ILE A 78 11.33 4.96 24.71
N VAL A 79 11.33 5.18 26.03
CA VAL A 79 10.45 6.18 26.67
C VAL A 79 10.72 7.57 26.10
N GLU A 80 11.98 7.99 26.01
CA GLU A 80 12.36 9.29 25.46
C GLU A 80 11.92 9.46 23.99
N ILE A 81 12.09 8.43 23.16
CA ILE A 81 11.65 8.44 21.77
C ILE A 81 10.12 8.56 21.69
N CYS A 82 9.38 7.75 22.45
CA CYS A 82 7.92 7.78 22.43
C CYS A 82 7.37 9.11 22.98
N ASP A 83 8.00 9.69 24.01
CA ASP A 83 7.67 11.02 24.52
C ASP A 83 7.90 12.09 23.45
N SER A 84 9.00 11.99 22.69
CA SER A 84 9.30 12.91 21.59
C SER A 84 8.26 12.86 20.48
N TYR A 85 7.64 11.70 20.23
CA TYR A 85 6.59 11.55 19.22
C TYR A 85 5.22 12.00 19.71
N PHE A 86 4.84 11.65 20.93
CA PHE A 86 3.43 11.71 21.36
C PHE A 86 3.13 12.65 22.54
N LYS A 87 4.15 13.27 23.16
CA LYS A 87 3.96 14.23 24.26
C LYS A 87 4.53 15.61 23.98
N HIS A 88 5.68 15.66 23.30
CA HIS A 88 6.38 16.93 23.08
C HIS A 88 5.65 17.80 22.05
N LYS A 89 5.54 19.10 22.33
CA LYS A 89 4.98 20.09 21.40
C LYS A 89 5.85 20.32 20.16
N THR A 90 7.11 19.91 20.22
CA THR A 90 8.05 19.93 19.10
C THR A 90 7.90 18.72 18.18
N SER A 91 7.05 17.75 18.52
CA SER A 91 6.75 16.62 17.65
C SER A 91 6.15 17.11 16.34
N PRO A 92 6.54 16.56 15.19
CA PRO A 92 5.87 16.86 13.92
C PRO A 92 4.41 16.35 13.89
N LEU A 93 4.03 15.47 14.83
CA LEU A 93 2.67 14.95 14.99
C LEU A 93 1.77 15.87 15.84
N PHE A 94 2.34 16.89 16.49
CA PHE A 94 1.66 17.67 17.53
C PHE A 94 0.35 18.32 17.07
N THR A 95 0.28 18.78 15.81
CA THR A 95 -0.92 19.45 15.26
C THR A 95 -2.13 18.52 15.15
N CYS A 96 -1.92 17.20 15.18
CA CYS A 96 -3.00 16.21 15.11
C CYS A 96 -3.48 15.74 16.50
N PHE A 97 -2.76 16.06 17.59
CA PHE A 97 -3.11 15.61 18.95
C PHE A 97 -4.51 16.08 19.40
N SER A 98 -4.97 17.22 18.89
CA SER A 98 -6.31 17.74 19.19
C SER A 98 -7.44 17.03 18.46
N VAL A 99 -7.12 16.24 17.42
CA VAL A 99 -8.11 15.55 16.58
C VAL A 99 -8.09 14.05 16.85
N ILE A 100 -6.91 13.43 16.88
CA ILE A 100 -6.74 12.01 17.20
C ILE A 100 -6.07 11.88 18.57
N ASN A 101 -6.66 11.11 19.48
CA ASN A 101 -6.04 10.82 20.78
C ASN A 101 -4.71 10.06 20.61
N PRO A 102 -3.55 10.61 21.03
CA PRO A 102 -2.26 9.96 20.85
C PRO A 102 -1.99 8.83 21.85
N SER A 103 -2.78 8.71 22.94
CA SER A 103 -2.51 7.75 24.03
C SER A 103 -2.38 6.28 23.57
N PRO A 104 -3.28 5.73 22.74
CA PRO A 104 -3.17 4.35 22.29
C PRO A 104 -1.88 4.10 21.48
N TYR A 105 -1.46 5.08 20.69
CA TYR A 105 -0.25 5.01 19.87
C TYR A 105 1.02 5.12 20.72
N TYR A 106 0.99 5.96 21.75
CA TYR A 106 2.06 6.03 22.76
C TYR A 106 2.21 4.70 23.51
N ASP A 107 1.11 4.09 23.95
CA ASP A 107 1.14 2.79 24.63
C ASP A 107 1.66 1.68 23.71
N LEU A 108 1.32 1.72 22.42
CA LEU A 108 1.87 0.83 21.41
C LEU A 108 3.37 1.09 21.16
N CYS A 109 3.81 2.35 21.18
CA CYS A 109 5.21 2.74 21.04
C CYS A 109 6.07 2.16 22.16
N LEU A 110 5.59 2.22 23.42
CA LEU A 110 6.30 1.68 24.57
C LEU A 110 6.43 0.15 24.57
N LYS A 111 5.56 -0.56 23.84
CA LYS A 111 5.60 -2.03 23.72
C LYS A 111 6.61 -2.54 22.67
N GLN A 112 7.30 -1.65 21.98
CA GLN A 112 8.25 -2.02 20.93
C GLN A 112 9.60 -2.47 21.51
N ALA A 113 10.24 -3.45 20.87
CA ALA A 113 11.49 -4.04 21.37
C ALA A 113 12.72 -3.18 21.03
N ASN A 114 12.66 -2.36 20.00
CA ASN A 114 13.78 -1.54 19.54
C ASN A 114 13.29 -0.22 18.91
N LYS A 115 14.24 0.70 18.68
CA LYS A 115 13.99 2.02 18.08
C LYS A 115 13.31 1.93 16.70
N ASN A 116 13.66 0.95 15.87
CA ASN A 116 13.08 0.84 14.53
C ASN A 116 11.59 0.50 14.60
N GLU A 117 11.20 -0.34 15.55
CA GLU A 117 9.80 -0.72 15.78
C GLU A 117 8.94 0.42 16.34
N THR A 118 9.53 1.41 17.05
CA THR A 118 8.78 2.60 17.54
C THR A 118 8.12 3.38 16.41
N CYS A 119 8.75 3.39 15.23
CA CYS A 119 8.26 4.11 14.06
C CYS A 119 6.93 3.57 13.53
N THR A 120 6.61 2.30 13.75
CA THR A 120 5.33 1.72 13.36
C THR A 120 4.16 2.50 13.96
N SER A 121 4.25 2.84 15.25
CA SER A 121 3.20 3.61 15.93
C SER A 121 3.10 5.06 15.42
N ALA A 122 4.23 5.71 15.17
CA ALA A 122 4.26 7.09 14.67
C ALA A 122 3.74 7.20 13.24
N THR A 123 4.12 6.25 12.37
CA THR A 123 3.61 6.17 10.99
C THR A 123 2.11 5.91 10.97
N ALA A 124 1.62 4.93 11.76
CA ALA A 124 0.18 4.66 11.86
C ALA A 124 -0.61 5.90 12.33
N TYR A 125 -0.07 6.65 13.31
CA TYR A 125 -0.69 7.90 13.75
C TYR A 125 -0.71 8.94 12.63
N SER A 126 0.40 9.11 11.90
CA SER A 126 0.49 10.04 10.76
C SER A 126 -0.54 9.72 9.66
N GLU A 127 -0.78 8.44 9.39
CA GLU A 127 -1.80 8.01 8.42
C GLU A 127 -3.21 8.33 8.91
N MET A 128 -3.52 8.08 10.19
CA MET A 128 -4.83 8.44 10.75
C MET A 128 -5.08 9.95 10.70
N CYS A 129 -4.06 10.76 10.94
CA CYS A 129 -4.15 12.21 10.76
C CYS A 129 -4.44 12.60 9.29
N SER A 130 -3.83 11.89 8.33
CA SER A 130 -4.09 12.08 6.90
C SER A 130 -5.54 11.74 6.51
N ILE A 131 -6.09 10.66 7.09
CA ILE A 131 -7.50 10.26 6.91
C ILE A 131 -8.45 11.36 7.42
N GLU A 132 -8.11 12.02 8.54
CA GLU A 132 -8.82 13.18 9.07
C GLU A 132 -8.47 14.51 8.35
N ASN A 133 -7.86 14.44 7.17
CA ASN A 133 -7.47 15.60 6.36
C ASN A 133 -6.50 16.58 7.05
N LEU A 134 -5.70 16.10 8.01
CA LEU A 134 -4.64 16.84 8.69
C LEU A 134 -3.30 16.12 8.51
N PRO A 135 -2.75 16.06 7.28
CA PRO A 135 -1.49 15.38 7.03
C PRO A 135 -0.36 16.01 7.86
N VAL A 136 0.29 15.18 8.67
CA VAL A 136 1.46 15.56 9.48
C VAL A 136 2.71 14.90 8.90
N ARG A 137 3.89 15.43 9.26
CA ARG A 137 5.14 14.76 8.89
C ARG A 137 5.42 13.64 9.87
N THR A 138 5.80 12.49 9.33
CA THR A 138 6.38 11.40 10.12
C THR A 138 7.70 11.89 10.76
N PRO A 139 8.03 11.48 12.00
CA PRO A 139 9.32 11.81 12.60
C PRO A 139 10.50 11.44 11.71
N THR A 140 11.51 12.33 11.60
CA THR A 140 12.65 12.21 10.67
C THR A 140 13.39 10.88 10.82
N ASN A 141 13.57 10.40 12.05
CA ASN A 141 14.25 9.14 12.34
C ASN A 141 13.41 7.89 11.99
N CYS A 142 12.18 8.07 11.54
CA CYS A 142 11.29 7.04 11.00
C CYS A 142 11.20 7.08 9.47
N VAL A 143 11.75 8.10 8.83
CA VAL A 143 11.83 8.20 7.38
C VAL A 143 13.21 7.74 6.94
N ARG A 144 13.26 6.53 6.39
CA ARG A 144 14.48 5.91 5.89
C ARG A 144 14.21 5.20 4.58
N CYS A 145 15.14 5.34 3.65
CA CYS A 145 15.14 4.55 2.42
C CYS A 145 16.49 3.89 2.22
N HIS A 146 16.50 2.83 1.43
CA HIS A 146 17.72 2.14 1.05
C HIS A 146 18.15 2.63 -0.34
N GLY A 147 19.35 3.19 -0.40
CA GLY A 147 20.04 3.55 -1.62
C GLY A 147 20.73 2.34 -2.26
N VAL A 148 21.64 2.64 -3.19
CA VAL A 148 22.49 1.63 -3.85
C VAL A 148 23.33 0.89 -2.79
N ASN A 149 23.51 -0.42 -2.95
CA ASN A 149 24.24 -1.28 -2.02
C ASN A 149 23.70 -1.29 -0.58
N ASN A 150 22.38 -1.10 -0.41
CA ASN A 150 21.71 -1.10 0.90
C ASN A 150 22.18 0.00 1.85
N THR A 151 22.71 1.11 1.30
CA THR A 151 23.05 2.31 2.07
C THR A 151 21.78 2.91 2.68
N GLU A 152 21.78 3.14 3.99
CA GLU A 152 20.65 3.76 4.68
C GLU A 152 20.73 5.28 4.47
N ILE A 153 19.65 5.86 3.94
CA ILE A 153 19.52 7.30 3.69
C ILE A 153 18.41 7.80 4.62
N THR A 154 18.71 8.86 5.37
CA THR A 154 17.74 9.53 6.24
C THR A 154 17.19 10.80 5.59
N GLU A 155 16.07 11.31 6.12
CA GLU A 155 15.52 12.57 5.64
C GLU A 155 16.54 13.71 5.74
N GLY A 156 16.82 14.38 4.61
CA GLY A 156 17.81 15.45 4.51
C GLY A 156 19.17 15.00 3.98
N ASP A 157 19.43 13.70 3.89
CA ASP A 157 20.63 13.17 3.25
C ASP A 157 20.51 13.19 1.72
N PHE A 158 21.64 13.40 1.04
CA PHE A 158 21.72 13.36 -0.43
C PHE A 158 22.68 12.26 -0.88
N LEU A 159 22.22 11.37 -1.76
CA LEU A 159 23.04 10.34 -2.39
C LEU A 159 23.33 10.70 -3.84
N ASN A 160 24.60 10.94 -4.17
CA ASN A 160 25.05 11.14 -5.55
C ASN A 160 25.53 9.81 -6.14
N ILE A 161 24.88 9.37 -7.22
CA ILE A 161 25.21 8.12 -7.91
C ILE A 161 25.78 8.48 -9.27
N ASN A 162 27.07 8.20 -9.47
CA ASN A 162 27.80 8.61 -10.67
C ASN A 162 28.53 7.43 -11.31
N GLY A 163 28.73 7.53 -12.63
CA GLY A 163 29.53 6.58 -13.42
C GLY A 163 29.00 5.15 -13.34
N SER A 164 29.90 4.20 -13.01
CA SER A 164 29.60 2.76 -12.97
C SER A 164 28.61 2.32 -11.90
N HIS A 165 28.21 3.22 -10.98
CA HIS A 165 27.24 2.92 -9.93
C HIS A 165 25.79 3.19 -10.35
N VAL A 166 25.57 3.85 -11.49
CA VAL A 166 24.23 4.09 -12.03
C VAL A 166 23.69 2.77 -12.58
N PRO A 167 22.58 2.23 -12.05
CA PRO A 167 22.01 0.99 -12.55
C PRO A 167 21.58 1.12 -14.02
N SER A 168 22.17 0.31 -14.90
CA SER A 168 21.70 0.18 -16.28
C SER A 168 20.50 -0.76 -16.33
N SER A 169 19.33 -0.25 -15.98
CA SER A 169 18.09 -1.03 -15.87
C SER A 169 16.87 -0.12 -15.72
N ALA A 170 15.68 -0.62 -16.02
CA ALA A 170 14.44 0.15 -15.99
C ALA A 170 13.31 -0.51 -15.20
N ASP A 171 12.46 0.35 -14.63
CA ASP A 171 11.12 0.03 -14.15
C ASP A 171 10.11 0.55 -15.17
N ILE A 172 9.40 -0.37 -15.80
CA ILE A 172 8.45 -0.09 -16.89
C ILE A 172 7.03 -0.30 -16.38
N VAL A 173 6.15 0.69 -16.58
CA VAL A 173 4.74 0.62 -16.19
C VAL A 173 3.85 0.72 -17.42
N PHE A 174 3.02 -0.29 -17.62
CA PHE A 174 1.95 -0.28 -18.62
C PHE A 174 0.73 0.40 -18.00
N ILE A 175 0.34 1.56 -18.51
CA ILE A 175 -0.85 2.30 -18.09
C ILE A 175 -1.92 2.04 -19.14
N VAL A 176 -2.92 1.24 -18.81
CA VAL A 176 -3.90 0.72 -19.78
C VAL A 176 -5.29 1.21 -19.43
N GLU A 177 -5.93 1.90 -20.37
CA GLU A 177 -7.34 2.27 -20.22
C GLU A 177 -8.21 1.02 -20.45
N ALA A 178 -8.90 0.56 -19.41
CA ALA A 178 -9.70 -0.66 -19.37
C ALA A 178 -11.06 -0.47 -20.05
N LYS A 179 -11.04 -0.03 -21.31
CA LYS A 179 -12.23 0.08 -22.17
C LYS A 179 -12.20 -0.94 -23.31
N LYS A 180 -13.31 -1.03 -24.04
CA LYS A 180 -13.51 -2.01 -25.12
C LYS A 180 -12.36 -2.05 -26.14
N CYS A 181 -11.68 -0.93 -26.40
CA CYS A 181 -10.55 -0.89 -27.35
C CYS A 181 -9.33 -1.72 -26.91
N ASN A 182 -9.21 -2.00 -25.61
CA ASN A 182 -8.16 -2.79 -24.98
C ASN A 182 -8.72 -4.12 -24.41
N GLU A 183 -9.90 -4.57 -24.83
CA GLU A 183 -10.40 -5.90 -24.47
C GLU A 183 -9.46 -7.00 -24.98
N ASN A 184 -9.27 -8.08 -24.21
CA ASN A 184 -8.28 -9.13 -24.50
C ASN A 184 -6.91 -8.52 -24.87
N PHE A 185 -6.45 -7.59 -24.03
CA PHE A 185 -5.29 -6.73 -24.26
C PHE A 185 -4.06 -7.52 -24.72
N THR A 186 -3.75 -8.61 -24.02
CA THR A 186 -2.59 -9.48 -24.29
C THR A 186 -2.59 -10.02 -25.71
N GLU A 187 -3.73 -10.57 -26.16
CA GLU A 187 -3.88 -11.16 -27.49
C GLU A 187 -4.03 -10.10 -28.57
N LYS A 188 -4.96 -9.14 -28.40
CA LYS A 188 -5.28 -8.16 -29.44
C LYS A 188 -4.16 -7.16 -29.72
N LYS A 189 -3.33 -6.86 -28.72
CA LYS A 189 -2.18 -5.95 -28.87
C LYS A 189 -0.86 -6.69 -29.07
N ASN A 190 -0.88 -8.03 -29.18
CA ASN A 190 0.33 -8.87 -29.29
C ASN A 190 1.36 -8.54 -28.20
N VAL A 191 0.89 -8.39 -26.96
CA VAL A 191 1.74 -7.89 -25.85
C VAL A 191 2.91 -8.82 -25.58
N HIS A 192 2.75 -10.12 -25.83
CA HIS A 192 3.86 -11.08 -25.70
C HIS A 192 5.02 -10.74 -26.66
N THR A 193 4.71 -10.44 -27.93
CA THR A 193 5.72 -10.03 -28.92
C THR A 193 6.32 -8.69 -28.56
N LEU A 194 5.49 -7.71 -28.16
CA LEU A 194 5.95 -6.40 -27.70
C LEU A 194 6.94 -6.55 -26.54
N LEU A 195 6.58 -7.31 -25.51
CA LEU A 195 7.41 -7.54 -24.34
C LEU A 195 8.73 -8.23 -24.71
N THR A 196 8.68 -9.22 -25.59
CA THR A 196 9.87 -9.93 -26.07
C THR A 196 10.82 -8.99 -26.82
N MET A 197 10.28 -8.16 -27.72
CA MET A 197 11.08 -7.17 -28.44
C MET A 197 11.66 -6.12 -27.49
N MET A 198 10.86 -5.57 -26.57
CA MET A 198 11.32 -4.60 -25.59
C MET A 198 12.44 -5.15 -24.71
N VAL A 199 12.29 -6.36 -24.17
CA VAL A 199 13.32 -7.00 -23.33
C VAL A 199 14.61 -7.19 -24.12
N LYS A 200 14.51 -7.56 -25.40
CA LYS A 200 15.67 -7.67 -26.29
C LYS A 200 16.34 -6.31 -26.52
N GLU A 201 15.59 -5.30 -26.95
CA GLU A 201 16.15 -3.97 -27.24
C GLU A 201 16.81 -3.35 -25.99
N LEU A 202 16.18 -3.49 -24.82
CA LEU A 202 16.75 -3.05 -23.55
C LEU A 202 18.04 -3.80 -23.23
N HIS A 203 18.06 -5.12 -23.43
CA HIS A 203 19.26 -5.92 -23.23
C HIS A 203 20.40 -5.49 -24.18
N ASP A 204 20.09 -5.20 -25.44
CA ASP A 204 21.07 -4.82 -26.47
C ASP A 204 21.73 -3.45 -26.17
N VAL A 205 21.03 -2.55 -25.46
CA VAL A 205 21.61 -1.30 -24.92
C VAL A 205 22.23 -1.46 -23.52
N GLY A 206 22.37 -2.69 -23.03
CA GLY A 206 22.98 -3.00 -21.74
C GLY A 206 22.07 -2.80 -20.53
N MET A 207 20.76 -2.61 -20.73
CA MET A 207 19.79 -2.51 -19.64
C MET A 207 19.27 -3.89 -19.24
N THR A 208 19.71 -4.40 -18.09
CA THR A 208 19.38 -5.75 -17.60
C THR A 208 18.58 -5.69 -16.30
N ASN A 209 17.98 -6.79 -15.83
CA ASN A 209 17.16 -6.78 -14.60
C ASN A 209 16.01 -5.73 -14.62
N ASN A 210 15.36 -5.58 -15.78
CA ASN A 210 14.22 -4.70 -15.95
C ASN A 210 12.98 -5.29 -15.24
N LYS A 211 12.17 -4.44 -14.63
CA LYS A 211 10.94 -4.82 -13.92
C LYS A 211 9.73 -4.18 -14.57
N PHE A 212 8.61 -4.87 -14.52
CA PHE A 212 7.38 -4.48 -15.20
C PHE A 212 6.22 -4.41 -14.22
N SER A 213 5.35 -3.43 -14.39
CA SER A 213 4.12 -3.24 -13.63
C SER A 213 2.97 -2.83 -14.55
N ALA A 214 1.74 -2.96 -14.08
CA ALA A 214 0.55 -2.55 -14.81
C ALA A 214 -0.39 -1.74 -13.91
N VAL A 215 -0.89 -0.63 -14.46
CA VAL A 215 -1.93 0.23 -13.89
C VAL A 215 -3.09 0.26 -14.87
N PHE A 216 -4.30 0.03 -14.36
CA PHE A 216 -5.54 0.08 -15.14
C PHE A 216 -6.46 1.19 -14.62
N PHE A 217 -7.20 1.83 -15.52
CA PHE A 217 -8.18 2.88 -15.21
C PHE A 217 -9.30 2.90 -16.25
N GLY A 218 -10.44 3.55 -15.97
CA GLY A 218 -11.56 3.68 -16.90
C GLY A 218 -12.36 2.41 -17.20
N GLY A 219 -12.14 1.36 -16.42
CA GLY A 219 -12.92 0.13 -16.40
C GLY A 219 -14.17 0.24 -15.55
N ASN A 220 -14.70 -0.91 -15.13
CA ASN A 220 -15.80 -0.97 -14.16
C ASN A 220 -15.27 -1.29 -12.75
N GLY A 221 -16.04 -0.94 -11.73
CA GLY A 221 -15.75 -1.31 -10.34
C GLY A 221 -14.41 -0.75 -9.89
N LEU A 222 -13.49 -1.65 -9.48
CA LEU A 222 -12.16 -1.28 -8.97
C LEU A 222 -11.31 -0.50 -9.99
N PHE A 223 -11.52 -0.76 -11.29
CA PHE A 223 -10.74 -0.14 -12.36
C PHE A 223 -11.38 1.12 -12.93
N ASP A 224 -12.48 1.62 -12.35
CA ASP A 224 -13.03 2.94 -12.74
C ASP A 224 -11.97 4.03 -12.49
N GLU A 225 -11.38 4.03 -11.30
CA GLU A 225 -10.22 4.84 -10.94
C GLU A 225 -8.88 4.09 -11.17
N PRO A 226 -7.74 4.81 -11.27
CA PRO A 226 -6.44 4.19 -11.46
C PRO A 226 -6.08 3.20 -10.35
N HIS A 227 -5.71 1.99 -10.74
CA HIS A 227 -5.37 0.91 -9.82
C HIS A 227 -4.20 0.07 -10.34
N SER A 228 -3.22 -0.22 -9.48
CA SER A 228 -2.12 -1.15 -9.79
C SER A 228 -2.52 -2.58 -9.51
N VAL A 229 -2.19 -3.51 -10.41
CA VAL A 229 -2.35 -4.94 -10.14
C VAL A 229 -1.20 -5.45 -9.29
N VAL A 230 -1.49 -6.37 -8.37
CA VAL A 230 -0.51 -6.99 -7.47
C VAL A 230 -0.55 -8.51 -7.68
N ILE A 231 0.60 -9.12 -7.97
CA ILE A 231 0.73 -10.56 -8.10
C ILE A 231 1.77 -11.05 -7.10
N ASN A 232 1.43 -12.05 -6.29
CA ASN A 232 2.29 -12.59 -5.22
C ASN A 232 2.79 -11.51 -4.24
N GLY A 233 1.94 -10.51 -3.94
CA GLY A 233 2.30 -9.38 -3.08
C GLY A 233 3.29 -8.38 -3.71
N GLN A 234 3.59 -8.50 -5.01
CA GLN A 234 4.51 -7.63 -5.71
C GLN A 234 3.78 -6.78 -6.75
N VAL A 235 4.11 -5.49 -6.79
CA VAL A 235 3.61 -4.52 -7.79
C VAL A 235 4.47 -4.55 -9.06
N PHE A 236 5.75 -4.91 -8.92
CA PHE A 236 6.71 -5.02 -10.00
C PHE A 236 7.18 -6.48 -10.13
N ALA A 237 7.23 -6.99 -11.36
CA ALA A 237 7.58 -8.37 -11.66
C ALA A 237 8.65 -8.49 -12.75
N SER A 238 9.22 -9.69 -12.89
CA SER A 238 10.06 -10.05 -14.04
C SER A 238 9.23 -10.11 -15.33
N PRO A 239 9.86 -10.00 -16.52
CA PRO A 239 9.15 -10.14 -17.80
C PRO A 239 8.31 -11.43 -17.89
N THR A 240 8.81 -12.53 -17.33
CA THR A 240 8.13 -13.84 -17.33
C THR A 240 6.82 -13.85 -16.56
N LEU A 241 6.75 -13.12 -15.44
CA LEU A 241 5.57 -13.06 -14.57
C LEU A 241 4.65 -11.90 -14.95
N PHE A 242 5.14 -10.90 -15.68
CA PHE A 242 4.40 -9.69 -16.01
C PHE A 242 3.07 -9.97 -16.73
N LEU A 243 3.01 -10.95 -17.64
CA LEU A 243 1.77 -11.27 -18.36
C LEU A 243 0.62 -11.65 -17.41
N GLN A 244 0.91 -12.12 -16.19
CA GLN A 244 -0.11 -12.42 -15.19
C GLN A 244 -0.83 -11.15 -14.70
N PHE A 245 -0.18 -9.99 -14.73
CA PHE A 245 -0.77 -8.70 -14.35
C PHE A 245 -1.81 -8.22 -15.37
N LEU A 246 -1.77 -8.74 -16.59
CA LEU A 246 -2.65 -8.33 -17.69
C LEU A 246 -3.92 -9.20 -17.78
N ASN A 247 -4.07 -10.17 -16.88
CA ASN A 247 -5.22 -11.07 -16.83
C ASN A 247 -6.38 -10.44 -16.04
N ASN A 248 -7.61 -10.80 -16.41
CA ASN A 248 -8.84 -10.48 -15.64
C ASN A 248 -9.12 -8.98 -15.43
N ILE A 249 -8.82 -8.14 -16.42
CA ILE A 249 -9.16 -6.71 -16.40
C ILE A 249 -10.68 -6.54 -16.60
N GLN A 250 -11.34 -5.80 -15.70
CA GLN A 250 -12.77 -5.50 -15.85
C GLN A 250 -12.95 -4.32 -16.80
N ILE A 251 -13.24 -4.64 -18.06
CA ILE A 251 -13.53 -3.65 -19.08
C ILE A 251 -14.84 -2.91 -18.76
N GLY A 252 -14.85 -1.59 -18.96
CA GLY A 252 -15.99 -0.74 -18.64
C GLY A 252 -16.06 0.54 -19.47
N ASN A 253 -16.89 1.47 -18.98
CA ASN A 253 -17.02 2.84 -19.51
C ASN A 253 -16.79 3.85 -18.38
N GLY A 254 -15.81 3.56 -17.51
CA GLY A 254 -15.49 4.38 -16.36
C GLY A 254 -14.76 5.68 -16.71
N ASN A 255 -14.18 6.30 -15.69
CA ASN A 255 -13.43 7.55 -15.78
C ASN A 255 -12.32 7.50 -16.86
N SER A 256 -12.20 8.55 -17.66
CA SER A 256 -11.22 8.64 -18.77
C SER A 256 -10.00 9.50 -18.43
N ASP A 257 -9.80 9.84 -17.16
CA ASP A 257 -8.73 10.72 -16.70
C ASP A 257 -7.35 10.05 -16.73
N VAL A 258 -6.73 10.12 -17.91
CA VAL A 258 -5.36 9.67 -18.16
C VAL A 258 -4.34 10.36 -17.24
N PHE A 259 -4.54 11.63 -16.87
CA PHE A 259 -3.58 12.35 -16.04
C PHE A 259 -3.62 11.85 -14.59
N ASN A 260 -4.81 11.55 -14.07
CA ASN A 260 -4.93 10.87 -12.79
C ASN A 260 -4.24 9.51 -12.82
N ALA A 261 -4.36 8.75 -13.93
CA ALA A 261 -3.66 7.48 -14.09
C ALA A 261 -2.13 7.61 -14.10
N ILE A 262 -1.57 8.60 -14.81
CA ILE A 262 -0.14 8.90 -14.82
C ILE A 262 0.32 9.37 -13.43
N ARG A 263 -0.46 10.23 -12.76
CA ARG A 263 -0.18 10.70 -11.41
C ARG A 263 -0.14 9.54 -10.42
N PHE A 264 -1.11 8.63 -10.49
CA PHE A 264 -1.12 7.41 -9.69
C PHE A 264 0.12 6.55 -9.98
N ALA A 265 0.42 6.27 -11.25
CA ALA A 265 1.59 5.49 -11.66
C ALA A 265 2.91 6.11 -11.19
N SER A 266 3.03 7.44 -11.17
CA SER A 266 4.22 8.16 -10.67
C SER A 266 4.49 7.98 -9.18
N LYS A 267 3.48 7.55 -8.41
CA LYS A 267 3.59 7.31 -6.96
C LYS A 267 3.88 5.84 -6.62
N LEU A 268 4.04 4.96 -7.62
CA LEU A 268 4.46 3.59 -7.37
C LEU A 268 5.86 3.56 -6.72
N ARG A 269 6.15 2.46 -6.02
CA ARG A 269 7.44 2.26 -5.35
C ARG A 269 8.50 1.80 -6.36
N PHE A 270 9.12 2.74 -7.05
CA PHE A 270 10.23 2.50 -7.98
C PHE A 270 11.53 2.17 -7.26
N ARG A 271 12.42 1.46 -7.95
CA ARG A 271 13.78 1.19 -7.46
C ARG A 271 14.67 2.42 -7.61
N THR A 272 15.49 2.71 -6.60
CA THR A 272 16.37 3.88 -6.54
C THR A 272 17.35 3.94 -7.72
N ALA A 273 17.36 5.05 -8.47
CA ALA A 273 18.24 5.30 -9.61
C ALA A 273 18.06 4.38 -10.85
N HIS A 274 16.98 3.62 -10.91
CA HIS A 274 16.58 2.93 -12.13
C HIS A 274 15.83 3.90 -13.07
N SER A 275 15.94 3.68 -14.38
CA SER A 275 15.16 4.47 -15.35
C SER A 275 13.67 4.13 -15.23
N ILE A 276 12.79 5.14 -15.26
CA ILE A 276 11.35 4.94 -15.20
C ILE A 276 10.77 5.14 -16.61
N ILE A 277 10.00 4.17 -17.10
CA ILE A 277 9.39 4.22 -18.43
C ILE A 277 7.89 3.97 -18.31
N PHE A 278 7.07 4.90 -18.80
CA PHE A 278 5.62 4.73 -18.88
C PHE A 278 5.19 4.44 -20.30
N LEU A 279 4.40 3.37 -20.47
CA LEU A 279 3.76 3.01 -21.73
C LEU A 279 2.26 3.18 -21.57
N LEU A 280 1.71 4.21 -22.22
CA LEU A 280 0.29 4.53 -22.14
C LEU A 280 -0.47 3.89 -23.31
N PHE A 281 -1.58 3.23 -22.99
CA PHE A 281 -2.50 2.61 -23.93
C PHE A 281 -3.91 3.20 -23.74
N PRO A 282 -4.16 4.44 -24.23
CA PRO A 282 -5.46 5.07 -24.09
C PRO A 282 -6.45 4.53 -25.14
N CYS A 283 -7.73 4.55 -24.79
CA CYS A 283 -8.87 4.34 -25.67
C CYS A 283 -9.61 5.63 -25.99
N SER A 284 -9.61 6.58 -25.07
CA SER A 284 -10.30 7.85 -25.23
C SER A 284 -9.36 8.93 -25.76
N ASP A 285 -9.93 9.91 -26.46
CA ASP A 285 -9.17 11.11 -26.82
C ASP A 285 -8.78 11.88 -25.55
N CYS A 286 -7.60 12.50 -25.58
CA CYS A 286 -7.17 13.39 -24.53
C CYS A 286 -8.04 14.66 -24.53
N ASP A 287 -9.06 14.69 -23.68
CA ASP A 287 -9.92 15.85 -23.47
C ASP A 287 -9.60 16.55 -22.13
N PRO A 288 -9.01 17.76 -22.15
CA PRO A 288 -8.72 18.56 -20.96
C PRO A 288 -9.91 18.79 -20.03
N SER A 289 -11.14 18.77 -20.54
CA SER A 289 -12.34 18.98 -19.73
C SER A 289 -12.68 17.79 -18.83
N ASN A 290 -12.17 16.60 -19.15
CA ASN A 290 -12.35 15.37 -18.37
C ASN A 290 -11.14 15.07 -17.47
N MET A 291 -10.22 16.03 -17.29
CA MET A 291 -8.96 15.85 -16.57
C MET A 291 -8.96 16.66 -15.27
N MET A 292 -8.80 16.00 -14.13
CA MET A 292 -8.53 16.66 -12.86
C MET A 292 -7.07 17.08 -12.77
N VAL A 293 -6.72 18.19 -13.42
CA VAL A 293 -5.46 18.90 -13.13
C VAL A 293 -5.67 19.72 -11.87
N THR A 294 -5.58 19.08 -10.70
CA THR A 294 -5.46 19.83 -9.44
C THR A 294 -4.09 20.49 -9.42
N LEU A 295 -4.01 21.72 -9.93
CA LEU A 295 -2.93 22.66 -9.65
C LEU A 295 -2.93 22.89 -8.14
N PHE A 296 -2.00 22.26 -7.43
CA PHE A 296 -1.66 22.69 -6.09
C PHE A 296 -0.99 24.06 -6.24
N LEU A 297 -1.75 25.13 -5.98
CA LEU A 297 -1.23 26.40 -5.50
C LEU A 297 -1.09 26.33 -3.99
#